data_AF-A0A183V2M1-F1
#
_entry.id   AF-A0A183V2M1-F1
#
_cell.length_a   1.000
_cell.length_b   1.000
_cell.length_c   1.000
_cell.angle_alpha   90.00
_cell.angle_beta   90.00
_cell.angle_gamma   90.00
#
_symmetry.space_group_name_H-M   'P 1'
#
loop_
_entity.id
_entity.type
_entity.pdbx_description
1 polymer ?
#
loop_
_entity_poly.entity_id
_entity_poly.type
_entity_poly.pdbx_seq_one_letter_code
_entity_poly.pdbx_strand_id
1 'polypeptide(L)'
;MVRGLTIVLLTSIVTFICYKQTASSSDTMAAKSIASALHSVVYVTVPNITVAKQIAREVVTGKLAACVNIIPSVTSVYEWEGKLEEESELLLIMKTRSSALDKLKTKVIELHPYDVPEFIASPVRALIPDGITPSSDEI
;
A
#
# COMPACT_ATOMS: atom_id res chain seq x y z
N MET A 1 10.73 -63.18 17.38
CA MET A 1 11.71 -62.27 16.73
C MET A 1 11.06 -61.36 15.67
N VAL A 2 9.89 -60.74 15.91
CA VAL A 2 9.31 -59.73 14.97
C VAL A 2 8.44 -58.64 15.66
N ARG A 3 8.45 -58.52 17.00
CA ARG A 3 7.55 -57.58 17.71
C ARG A 3 8.14 -56.19 18.00
N GLY A 4 9.43 -55.97 17.70
CA GLY A 4 10.12 -54.70 17.96
C GLY A 4 10.19 -53.74 16.78
N LEU A 5 10.01 -54.21 15.54
CA LEU A 5 10.25 -53.41 14.33
C LEU A 5 9.05 -52.51 13.95
N THR A 6 7.84 -52.87 14.35
CA THR A 6 6.61 -52.13 14.02
C THR A 6 6.45 -50.84 14.83
N ILE A 7 6.96 -50.79 16.07
CA ILE A 7 6.82 -49.63 16.97
C ILE A 7 7.77 -48.48 16.58
N VAL A 8 8.94 -48.79 16.00
CA VAL A 8 9.94 -47.79 15.57
C VAL A 8 9.53 -47.05 14.29
N LEU A 9 8.80 -47.72 13.38
CA LEU A 9 8.27 -47.07 12.18
C LEU A 9 7.12 -46.11 12.47
N LEU A 10 6.21 -46.46 13.39
CA LEU A 10 5.04 -45.63 13.72
C LEU A 10 5.42 -44.31 14.42
N THR A 11 6.42 -44.33 15.30
CA THR A 11 6.92 -43.10 15.96
C THR A 11 7.62 -42.18 14.97
N SER A 12 8.45 -42.73 14.07
CA SER A 12 9.15 -41.95 13.05
C SER A 12 8.19 -41.29 12.05
N ILE A 13 7.11 -41.98 11.65
CA ILE A 13 6.08 -41.42 10.75
C ILE A 13 5.26 -40.33 11.46
N VAL A 14 4.87 -40.53 12.72
CA VAL A 14 4.11 -39.53 13.49
C VAL A 14 4.94 -38.28 13.78
N THR A 15 6.24 -38.42 14.08
CA THR A 15 7.14 -37.25 14.25
C THR A 15 7.39 -36.53 12.93
N PHE A 16 7.49 -37.24 11.80
CA PHE A 16 7.66 -36.62 10.49
C PHE A 16 6.40 -35.87 10.01
N ILE A 17 5.21 -36.39 10.33
CA ILE A 17 3.93 -35.72 10.08
C ILE A 17 3.78 -34.46 10.97
N CYS A 18 4.08 -34.55 12.28
CA CYS A 18 4.07 -33.37 13.17
C CYS A 18 5.12 -32.32 12.79
N TYR A 19 6.29 -32.72 12.29
CA TYR A 19 7.33 -31.80 11.83
C TYR A 19 6.91 -31.04 10.57
N LYS A 20 6.24 -31.70 9.61
CA LYS A 20 5.76 -31.02 8.39
C LYS A 20 4.57 -30.10 8.61
N GLN A 21 3.79 -30.29 9.67
CA GLN A 21 2.55 -29.53 9.89
C GLN A 21 2.76 -28.18 10.63
N THR A 22 3.96 -27.94 11.18
CA THR A 22 4.27 -26.69 11.91
C THR A 22 5.05 -25.66 11.08
N ALA A 23 5.57 -26.04 9.91
CA ALA A 23 6.41 -25.18 9.06
C ALA A 23 5.65 -24.34 8.00
N SER A 24 4.31 -24.30 8.01
CA SER A 24 3.53 -23.70 6.90
C SER A 24 2.76 -22.43 7.28
N SER A 25 2.45 -22.20 8.56
CA SER A 25 1.54 -21.10 8.96
C SER A 25 2.27 -19.82 9.39
N SER A 26 3.50 -19.91 9.89
CA SER A 26 4.27 -18.76 10.40
C SER A 26 4.99 -17.97 9.31
N ASP A 27 5.54 -18.65 8.30
CA ASP A 27 6.24 -17.99 7.17
C ASP A 27 5.28 -17.18 6.30
N THR A 28 4.03 -17.64 6.17
CA THR A 28 2.97 -16.95 5.41
C THR A 28 2.52 -15.66 6.10
N MET A 29 2.48 -15.62 7.44
CA MET A 29 2.11 -14.42 8.20
C MET A 29 3.23 -13.37 8.22
N ALA A 30 4.49 -13.79 8.34
CA ALA A 30 5.64 -12.90 8.28
C ALA A 30 5.83 -12.30 6.88
N ALA A 31 5.72 -13.10 5.81
CA ALA A 31 5.79 -12.60 4.43
C ALA A 31 4.63 -11.64 4.09
N LYS A 32 3.42 -11.92 4.59
CA LYS A 32 2.26 -11.03 4.45
C LYS A 32 2.42 -9.74 5.25
N SER A 33 3.06 -9.81 6.42
CA SER A 33 3.43 -8.65 7.23
C SER A 33 4.53 -7.79 6.59
N ILE A 34 5.46 -8.39 5.84
CA ILE A 34 6.50 -7.65 5.10
C ILE A 34 5.90 -7.02 3.83
N ALA A 35 5.08 -7.75 3.08
CA ALA A 35 4.36 -7.20 1.91
C ALA A 35 3.48 -6.00 2.29
N SER A 36 2.94 -6.01 3.51
CA SER A 36 2.20 -4.90 4.09
C SER A 36 3.06 -3.65 4.34
N ALA A 37 4.34 -3.82 4.66
CA ALA A 37 5.25 -2.71 4.92
C ALA A 37 5.86 -2.12 3.63
N LEU A 38 5.64 -2.76 2.47
CA LEU A 38 6.23 -2.33 1.19
C LEU A 38 5.36 -1.35 0.39
N HIS A 39 4.08 -1.21 0.75
CA HIS A 39 3.14 -0.39 -0.02
C HIS A 39 2.31 0.52 0.86
N SER A 40 1.94 1.66 0.28
CA SER A 40 1.14 2.68 0.93
C SER A 40 0.03 3.17 0.01
N VAL A 41 -1.09 3.52 0.63
CA VAL A 41 -2.14 4.33 0.02
C VAL A 41 -1.94 5.75 0.49
N VAL A 42 -1.90 6.69 -0.44
CA VAL A 42 -1.71 8.12 -0.17
C VAL A 42 -2.98 8.88 -0.53
N TYR A 43 -3.36 9.79 0.36
CA TYR A 43 -4.48 10.72 0.22
C TYR A 43 -3.93 12.13 0.03
N VAL A 44 -4.44 12.82 -0.98
CA VAL A 44 -4.10 14.22 -1.30
C VAL A 44 -5.38 14.91 -1.77
N THR A 45 -5.77 16.01 -1.15
CA THR A 45 -6.84 16.87 -1.66
C THR A 45 -6.28 17.86 -2.69
N VAL A 46 -7.11 18.26 -3.67
CA VAL A 46 -6.74 19.22 -4.72
C VAL A 46 -7.94 20.12 -5.07
N PRO A 47 -7.71 21.39 -5.47
CA PRO A 47 -8.80 22.37 -5.65
C PRO A 47 -9.70 22.12 -6.86
N ASN A 48 -9.20 21.44 -7.89
CA ASN A 48 -9.96 21.26 -9.13
C ASN A 48 -9.48 20.07 -9.98
N ILE A 49 -10.32 19.69 -10.94
CA ILE A 49 -10.09 18.54 -11.83
C ILE A 49 -8.85 18.70 -12.73
N THR A 50 -8.47 19.93 -13.07
CA THR A 50 -7.29 20.18 -13.91
C THR A 50 -6.02 19.81 -13.14
N VAL A 51 -5.87 20.32 -11.92
CA VAL A 51 -4.77 19.97 -11.01
C VAL A 51 -4.78 18.48 -10.69
N ALA A 52 -5.96 17.91 -10.39
CA ALA A 52 -6.13 16.48 -10.13
C ALA A 52 -5.57 15.60 -11.26
N LYS A 53 -5.95 15.91 -12.51
CA LYS A 53 -5.52 15.16 -13.69
C LYS A 53 -4.03 15.37 -13.99
N GLN A 54 -3.50 16.57 -13.76
CA GLN A 54 -2.08 16.85 -13.95
C GLN A 54 -1.24 16.03 -12.98
N ILE A 55 -1.51 16.13 -11.67
CA ILE A 55 -0.79 15.38 -10.64
C ILE A 55 -0.92 13.88 -10.91
N ALA A 56 -2.13 13.36 -11.14
CA ALA A 56 -2.36 11.94 -11.39
C ALA A 56 -1.56 11.41 -12.59
N ARG A 57 -1.45 12.19 -13.67
CA ARG A 57 -0.64 11.81 -14.84
C ARG A 57 0.84 11.79 -14.52
N GLU A 58 1.37 12.88 -13.99
CA GLU A 58 2.80 13.04 -13.72
C GLU A 58 3.34 11.99 -12.73
N VAL A 59 2.58 11.67 -11.68
CA VAL A 59 3.03 10.68 -10.68
C VAL A 59 2.98 9.25 -11.23
N VAL A 60 2.04 8.94 -12.15
CA VAL A 60 1.96 7.62 -12.78
C VAL A 60 3.00 7.46 -13.88
N THR A 61 3.14 8.43 -14.78
CA THR A 61 4.15 8.40 -15.85
C THR A 61 5.56 8.45 -15.28
N GLY A 62 5.77 9.19 -14.18
CA GLY A 62 7.01 9.23 -13.41
C GLY A 62 7.27 8.00 -12.56
N LYS A 63 6.40 6.98 -12.59
CA LYS A 63 6.50 5.73 -11.81
C LYS A 63 6.60 5.96 -10.30
N LEU A 64 6.04 7.07 -9.81
CA LEU A 64 5.99 7.43 -8.38
C LEU A 64 4.73 6.86 -7.69
N ALA A 65 3.69 6.58 -8.47
CA ALA A 65 2.52 5.82 -8.06
C ALA A 65 2.14 4.84 -9.18
N ALA A 66 1.64 3.67 -8.82
CA ALA A 66 1.17 2.70 -9.82
C ALA A 66 -0.18 3.11 -10.42
N CYS A 67 -1.05 3.69 -9.60
CA CYS A 67 -2.33 4.23 -10.05
C CYS A 67 -2.84 5.31 -9.09
N VAL A 68 -3.76 6.13 -9.59
CA VAL A 68 -4.44 7.20 -8.85
C VAL A 68 -5.92 7.14 -9.16
N ASN A 69 -6.76 7.12 -8.11
CA ASN A 69 -8.19 7.35 -8.25
C ASN A 69 -8.47 8.82 -7.95
N ILE A 70 -9.32 9.45 -8.76
CA ILE A 70 -9.80 10.82 -8.54
C ILE A 70 -11.25 10.72 -8.06
N ILE A 71 -11.52 11.15 -6.83
CA ILE A 71 -12.86 11.22 -6.26
C ILE A 71 -13.32 12.67 -6.38
N PRO A 72 -14.35 12.96 -7.19
CA PRO A 72 -14.88 14.31 -7.33
C PRO A 72 -15.77 14.70 -6.14
N SER A 73 -16.01 16.00 -5.99
CA SER A 73 -17.05 16.57 -5.12
C SER A 73 -16.88 16.22 -3.64
N VAL A 74 -15.69 16.43 -3.10
CA VAL A 74 -15.41 16.36 -1.65
C VAL A 74 -15.60 17.76 -1.07
N THR A 75 -16.17 17.86 0.13
CA THR A 75 -16.20 19.10 0.89
C THR A 75 -15.17 19.00 2.02
N SER A 76 -14.16 19.86 1.97
CA SER A 76 -13.16 20.00 3.02
C SER A 76 -13.63 21.04 4.02
N VAL A 77 -13.68 20.67 5.29
CA VAL A 77 -14.13 21.53 6.39
C VAL A 77 -12.99 21.68 7.39
N TYR A 78 -12.53 22.90 7.61
CA TYR A 78 -11.38 23.17 8.47
C TYR A 78 -11.47 24.56 9.12
N GLU A 79 -10.64 24.82 10.12
CA GLU A 79 -10.55 26.15 10.73
C GLU A 79 -9.31 26.88 10.20
N TRP A 80 -9.51 28.11 9.71
CA TRP A 80 -8.44 29.00 9.28
C TRP A 80 -8.65 30.39 9.87
N GLU A 81 -7.61 30.95 10.49
CA GLU A 81 -7.67 32.27 11.17
C GLU A 81 -8.87 32.45 12.12
N GLY A 82 -9.25 31.37 12.83
CA GLY A 82 -10.37 31.37 13.78
C GLY A 82 -11.75 31.34 13.13
N LYS A 83 -11.84 31.04 11.83
CA LYS A 83 -13.10 30.88 11.08
C LYS A 83 -13.21 29.47 10.54
N LEU A 84 -14.43 28.94 10.60
CA LEU A 84 -14.77 27.68 9.95
C LEU A 84 -14.90 27.94 8.45
N GLU A 85 -14.09 27.25 7.66
CA GLU A 85 -14.07 27.30 6.21
C GLU A 85 -14.61 25.98 5.65
N GLU A 86 -15.32 26.08 4.53
CA GLU A 86 -15.82 24.94 3.76
C GLU A 86 -15.46 25.13 2.28
N GLU A 87 -14.69 24.21 1.72
CA GLU A 87 -14.22 24.29 0.34
C GLU A 87 -14.56 23.03 -0.47
N SER A 88 -14.85 23.22 -1.75
CA SER A 88 -15.10 22.12 -2.70
C SER A 88 -13.79 21.66 -3.31
N GLU A 89 -13.46 20.39 -3.13
CA GLU A 89 -12.20 19.78 -3.53
C GLU A 89 -12.42 18.43 -4.23
N LEU A 90 -11.32 17.85 -4.70
CA LEU A 90 -11.25 16.46 -5.14
C LEU A 90 -10.24 15.71 -4.29
N LEU A 91 -10.51 14.45 -4.02
CA LEU A 91 -9.58 13.57 -3.30
C LEU A 91 -8.86 12.64 -4.27
N LEU A 92 -7.53 12.69 -4.26
CA LEU A 92 -6.67 11.74 -4.93
C LEU A 92 -6.35 10.58 -3.98
N ILE A 93 -6.58 9.35 -4.43
CA ILE A 93 -6.16 8.13 -3.74
C ILE A 93 -5.10 7.42 -4.58
N MET A 94 -3.84 7.59 -4.20
CA MET A 94 -2.68 7.05 -4.91
C MET A 94 -2.22 5.75 -4.26
N LYS A 95 -1.87 4.74 -5.06
CA LYS A 95 -1.27 3.49 -4.57
C LYS A 95 0.17 3.42 -5.03
N THR A 96 1.08 3.24 -4.10
CA THR A 96 2.52 3.29 -4.36
C THR A 96 3.29 2.34 -3.46
N ARG A 97 4.58 2.14 -3.79
CA ARG A 97 5.55 1.52 -2.89
C ARG A 97 5.89 2.52 -1.79
N SER A 98 6.00 2.06 -0.54
CA SER A 98 6.37 2.91 0.59
C SER A 98 7.75 3.57 0.40
N SER A 99 8.66 2.92 -0.34
CA SER A 99 9.97 3.48 -0.69
C SER A 99 9.92 4.66 -1.67
N ALA A 100 8.79 4.90 -2.34
CA ALA A 100 8.62 6.01 -3.29
C ALA A 100 7.97 7.25 -2.64
N LEU A 101 7.57 7.18 -1.36
CA LEU A 101 6.80 8.24 -0.69
C LEU A 101 7.49 9.60 -0.73
N ASP A 102 8.80 9.68 -0.48
CA ASP A 102 9.51 10.96 -0.47
C ASP A 102 9.55 11.62 -1.85
N LYS A 103 9.78 10.82 -2.90
CA LYS A 103 9.75 11.30 -4.28
C LYS A 103 8.34 11.70 -4.71
N LEU A 104 7.35 10.89 -4.34
CA LEU A 104 5.93 11.19 -4.60
C LEU A 104 5.51 12.49 -3.90
N LYS A 105 5.84 12.66 -2.62
CA LYS A 105 5.57 13.87 -1.84
C LYS A 105 6.20 15.10 -2.49
N THR A 106 7.47 15.01 -2.87
CA THR A 106 8.18 16.10 -3.55
C THR A 106 7.49 16.50 -4.85
N LYS A 107 7.09 15.52 -5.67
CA LYS A 107 6.39 15.79 -6.93
C LYS A 107 4.99 16.37 -6.72
N VAL A 108 4.27 15.92 -5.69
CA VAL A 108 2.98 16.51 -5.32
C VAL A 108 3.18 17.98 -4.93
N ILE A 109 4.11 18.29 -4.04
CA ILE A 109 4.39 19.68 -3.61
C ILE A 109 4.75 20.58 -4.81
N GLU A 110 5.57 20.10 -5.73
CA GLU A 110 5.97 20.85 -6.95
C GLU A 110 4.79 21.23 -7.84
N LEU A 111 3.77 20.38 -7.92
CA LEU A 111 2.62 20.54 -8.81
C LEU A 111 1.39 21.12 -8.11
N HIS A 112 1.38 21.16 -6.78
CA HIS A 112 0.22 21.57 -6.01
C HIS A 112 0.13 23.09 -5.90
N PRO A 113 -1.05 23.71 -6.10
CA PRO A 113 -1.19 25.16 -6.03
C PRO A 113 -1.18 25.72 -4.60
N TYR A 114 -1.49 24.89 -3.59
CA TYR A 114 -1.41 25.30 -2.19
C TYR A 114 0.01 25.21 -1.65
N ASP A 115 0.39 26.17 -0.81
CA ASP A 115 1.70 26.20 -0.15
C ASP A 115 1.94 25.00 0.76
N VAL A 116 0.89 24.51 1.42
CA VAL A 116 0.92 23.36 2.33
C VAL A 116 -0.16 22.36 1.90
N PRO A 117 0.11 21.48 0.92
CA PRO A 117 -0.85 20.47 0.50
C PRO A 117 -1.06 19.39 1.56
N GLU A 118 -2.28 18.84 1.63
CA GLU A 118 -2.54 17.61 2.36
C GLU A 118 -1.77 16.45 1.71
N PHE A 119 -1.03 15.68 2.51
CA PHE A 119 -0.39 14.45 2.06
C PHE A 119 -0.35 13.44 3.21
N ILE A 120 -1.27 12.47 3.19
CA ILE A 120 -1.40 11.46 4.25
C ILE A 120 -1.15 10.09 3.66
N ALA A 121 -0.21 9.33 4.23
CA ALA A 121 0.11 7.97 3.79
C ALA A 121 -0.32 6.95 4.84
N SER A 122 -1.00 5.88 4.40
CA SER A 122 -1.43 4.75 5.23
C SER A 122 -0.82 3.44 4.72
N PRO A 123 -0.27 2.57 5.59
CA PRO A 123 0.31 1.30 5.17
C PRO A 123 -0.77 0.33 4.72
N VAL A 124 -0.52 -0.41 3.63
CA VAL A 124 -1.45 -1.41 3.14
C VAL A 124 -1.22 -2.73 3.86
N ARG A 125 -2.25 -3.41 4.39
CA ARG A 125 -2.05 -4.70 5.10
C ARG A 125 -2.18 -5.96 4.25
N ALA A 126 -2.88 -5.87 3.14
CA ALA A 126 -3.13 -7.00 2.26
C ALA A 126 -3.24 -6.52 0.82
N LEU A 127 -2.62 -7.26 -0.09
CA LEU A 127 -2.61 -7.01 -1.52
C LEU A 127 -2.82 -8.34 -2.24
N ILE A 128 -3.41 -8.25 -3.42
CA ILE A 128 -3.30 -9.32 -4.41
C ILE A 128 -1.88 -9.18 -5.01
N PRO A 129 -1.08 -10.27 -5.08
CA PRO A 129 0.21 -10.24 -5.77
C PRO A 129 0.08 -9.56 -7.14
N ASP A 130 1.06 -8.71 -7.48
CA ASP A 130 1.14 -7.93 -8.73
C ASP A 130 0.02 -6.90 -8.98
N GLY A 131 -0.94 -6.75 -8.06
CA GLY A 131 -2.13 -5.89 -8.28
C GLY A 131 -1.89 -4.37 -8.21
N ILE A 132 -0.74 -3.92 -7.68
CA ILE A 132 -0.42 -2.48 -7.53
C ILE A 132 1.05 -2.15 -7.84
N THR A 133 1.78 -3.06 -8.47
CA THR A 133 3.12 -2.79 -8.97
C THR A 133 3.06 -2.70 -10.49
N PRO A 134 3.66 -1.68 -11.13
CA PRO A 134 4.20 -1.91 -12.47
C PRO A 134 5.04 -3.17 -12.36
N SER A 135 4.87 -4.13 -13.28
CA SER A 135 5.65 -5.36 -13.27
C SER A 135 7.10 -5.01 -13.00
N SER A 136 7.77 -5.76 -12.12
CA SER A 136 9.17 -5.54 -11.76
C SER A 136 10.10 -5.46 -12.96
N ASP A 137 9.63 -5.91 -14.12
CA ASP A 137 10.31 -5.92 -15.41
C ASP A 137 10.25 -4.56 -16.14
N GLU A 138 9.53 -3.56 -15.61
CA GLU A 138 9.45 -2.21 -16.18
C GLU A 138 10.25 -1.15 -15.41
N ILE A 139 11.17 -1.52 -14.50
CA ILE A 139 12.06 -0.57 -13.80
C ILE A 139 13.52 -0.97 -13.94
#